data_AF-A0A9P9E123-F1
#
_entry.id   AF-A0A9P9E123-F1
#
_cell.length_a   1.000
_cell.length_b   1.000
_cell.length_c   1.000
_cell.angle_alpha   90.00
_cell.angle_beta   90.00
_cell.angle_gamma   90.00
#
_symmetry.space_group_name_H-M   'P 1'
#
loop_
_entity.id
_entity.type
_entity.pdbx_description
1 polymer ?
#
loop_
_entity_poly.entity_id
_entity_poly.type
_entity_poly.pdbx_seq_one_letter_code
_entity_poly.pdbx_strand_id
1 'polypeptide(L)'
;MRFTILLAAATYATTASATLNWTLQKAANPTADQADAYQKIEAAMRLAVARYHRFSDANKTIRVYYAPGVPTAEANYNGDLRFGSNRSYMNERTAMHEISHTLGVGQTAAFNTKCAAGDWRTALPLLRSWDGQSAKINCGGGHFWPYGLNYDTEWSETNADRHVKLVEAMLTDGM
;
A
#
# COMPACT_ATOMS: atom_id res chain seq x y z
N MET A 1 12.69 -7.47 -61.12
CA MET A 1 12.40 -6.78 -59.85
C MET A 1 11.50 -7.67 -59.01
N ARG A 2 11.97 -8.20 -57.87
CA ARG A 2 11.13 -8.91 -56.89
C ARG A 2 11.46 -8.31 -55.53
N PHE A 3 10.57 -7.46 -55.04
CA PHE A 3 10.64 -6.90 -53.69
C PHE A 3 9.95 -7.88 -52.74
N THR A 4 10.73 -8.52 -51.87
CA THR A 4 10.21 -9.30 -50.75
C THR A 4 9.94 -8.32 -49.60
N ILE A 5 8.67 -8.10 -49.28
CA ILE A 5 8.27 -7.30 -48.12
C ILE A 5 8.30 -8.23 -46.90
N LEU A 6 9.26 -7.98 -46.00
CA LEU A 6 9.28 -8.57 -44.67
C LEU A 6 8.25 -7.83 -43.80
N LEU A 7 7.14 -8.50 -43.47
CA LEU A 7 6.17 -8.01 -42.51
C LEU A 7 6.72 -8.28 -41.09
N ALA A 8 7.18 -7.24 -40.41
CA ALA A 8 7.52 -7.33 -38.99
C ALA A 8 6.21 -7.35 -38.18
N ALA A 9 5.85 -8.51 -37.62
CA ALA A 9 4.77 -8.62 -36.66
C ALA A 9 5.24 -8.03 -35.31
N ALA A 10 4.78 -6.82 -34.98
CA ALA A 10 4.93 -6.27 -33.65
C ALA A 10 3.99 -7.02 -32.69
N THR A 11 4.55 -7.91 -31.86
CA THR A 11 3.83 -8.52 -30.74
C THR A 11 3.65 -7.45 -29.66
N TYR A 12 2.43 -6.93 -29.50
CA TYR A 12 2.06 -6.17 -28.32
C TYR A 12 2.03 -7.13 -27.13
N ALA A 13 3.03 -7.07 -26.26
CA ALA A 13 2.94 -7.68 -24.95
C ALA A 13 1.90 -6.90 -24.15
N THR A 14 0.73 -7.51 -23.90
CA THR A 14 -0.23 -6.97 -22.94
C THR A 14 0.38 -7.17 -21.55
N THR A 15 0.89 -6.11 -20.92
CA THR A 15 1.24 -6.15 -19.50
C THR A 15 -0.06 -6.43 -18.74
N ALA A 16 -0.14 -7.56 -18.06
CA ALA A 16 -1.31 -7.91 -17.26
C ALA A 16 -1.50 -6.82 -16.18
N SER A 17 -2.53 -5.98 -16.32
CA SER A 17 -2.90 -5.04 -15.27
C SER A 17 -3.55 -5.80 -14.12
N ALA A 18 -2.74 -6.17 -13.14
CA ALA A 18 -3.18 -6.38 -11.77
C ALA A 18 -2.20 -5.69 -10.82
N THR A 19 -2.33 -4.37 -10.77
CA THR A 19 -1.79 -3.49 -9.73
C THR A 19 -2.93 -3.34 -8.70
N LEU A 20 -2.68 -3.54 -7.41
CA LEU A 20 -3.67 -3.55 -6.30
C LEU A 20 -5.17 -3.39 -6.66
N ASN A 21 -5.93 -4.47 -6.59
CA ASN A 21 -7.38 -4.45 -6.78
C ASN A 21 -8.09 -4.34 -5.43
N TRP A 22 -9.18 -3.58 -5.33
CA TRP A 22 -9.94 -3.48 -4.09
C TRP A 22 -11.45 -3.47 -4.30
N THR A 23 -12.19 -3.96 -3.32
CA THR A 23 -13.66 -3.87 -3.27
C THR A 23 -14.11 -3.52 -1.86
N LEU A 24 -15.00 -2.53 -1.73
CA LEU A 24 -15.66 -2.23 -0.46
C LEU A 24 -16.94 -3.05 -0.32
N GLN A 25 -17.02 -3.86 0.73
CA GLN A 25 -18.22 -4.59 1.08
C GLN A 25 -19.27 -3.63 1.64
N LYS A 26 -20.42 -3.56 0.97
CA LYS A 26 -21.54 -2.70 1.34
C LYS A 26 -22.79 -3.53 1.61
N ALA A 27 -23.53 -3.14 2.65
CA ALA A 27 -24.88 -3.65 2.85
C ALA A 27 -25.79 -3.26 1.67
N ALA A 28 -26.72 -4.14 1.30
CA ALA A 28 -27.68 -3.86 0.21
C ALA A 28 -28.59 -2.66 0.50
N ASN A 29 -28.93 -2.44 1.78
CA ASN A 29 -29.72 -1.30 2.26
C ASN A 29 -28.94 -0.58 3.37
N PRO A 30 -28.04 0.36 3.03
CA PRO A 30 -27.18 1.00 4.01
C PRO A 30 -27.93 1.96 4.92
N THR A 31 -27.55 1.99 6.20
CA THR A 31 -27.95 3.09 7.11
C THR A 31 -27.26 4.39 6.71
N ALA A 32 -27.71 5.54 7.25
CA ALA A 32 -27.06 6.82 7.01
C ALA A 32 -25.59 6.82 7.47
N ASP A 33 -25.31 6.19 8.61
CA ASP A 33 -23.94 6.00 9.11
C ASP A 33 -23.09 5.18 8.12
N GLN A 34 -23.61 4.03 7.67
CA GLN A 34 -22.91 3.20 6.69
C GLN A 34 -22.67 3.95 5.38
N ALA A 35 -23.65 4.68 4.87
CA ALA A 35 -23.52 5.46 3.64
C ALA A 35 -22.41 6.52 3.74
N ASP A 36 -22.34 7.26 4.85
CA ASP A 36 -21.27 8.24 5.11
C ASP A 36 -19.89 7.56 5.22
N ALA A 37 -19.81 6.43 5.95
CA ALA A 37 -18.57 5.66 6.05
C ALA A 37 -18.09 5.19 4.67
N TYR A 38 -18.99 4.59 3.88
CA TYR A 38 -18.65 4.06 2.57
C TYR A 38 -18.12 5.14 1.64
N GLN A 39 -18.75 6.31 1.59
CA GLN A 39 -18.28 7.41 0.76
C GLN A 39 -16.84 7.83 1.09
N LYS A 40 -16.51 7.93 2.39
CA LYS A 40 -15.16 8.33 2.84
C LYS A 40 -14.13 7.24 2.61
N ILE A 41 -14.47 5.99 2.91
CA ILE A 41 -13.60 4.83 2.67
C ILE A 41 -13.29 4.70 1.18
N GLU A 42 -14.29 4.85 0.30
CA GLU A 42 -14.05 4.79 -1.15
C GLU A 42 -13.15 5.91 -1.64
N ALA A 43 -13.34 7.14 -1.14
CA ALA A 43 -12.48 8.26 -1.47
C ALA A 43 -11.02 8.00 -1.03
N ALA A 44 -10.83 7.51 0.20
CA ALA A 44 -9.52 7.16 0.76
C ALA A 44 -8.83 6.04 -0.03
N MET A 45 -9.52 4.92 -0.26
CA MET A 45 -8.99 3.77 -1.00
C MET A 45 -8.65 4.13 -2.45
N ARG A 46 -9.48 4.94 -3.11
CA ARG A 46 -9.21 5.39 -4.49
C ARG A 46 -7.92 6.18 -4.57
N LEU A 47 -7.69 7.12 -3.65
CA LEU A 47 -6.45 7.92 -3.63
C LEU A 47 -5.23 7.07 -3.30
N ALA A 48 -5.33 6.24 -2.26
CA ALA A 48 -4.23 5.38 -1.82
C ALA A 48 -3.82 4.38 -2.92
N VAL A 49 -4.78 3.70 -3.55
CA VAL A 49 -4.51 2.74 -4.62
C VAL A 49 -3.95 3.42 -5.87
N ALA A 50 -4.47 4.59 -6.24
CA ALA A 50 -3.91 5.38 -7.35
C ALA A 50 -2.44 5.76 -7.09
N ARG A 51 -2.09 6.08 -5.84
CA ARG A 51 -0.70 6.37 -5.46
C ARG A 51 0.18 5.12 -5.49
N TYR A 52 -0.31 3.99 -5.01
CA TYR A 52 0.39 2.71 -5.13
C TYR A 52 0.65 2.35 -6.60
N HIS A 53 -0.35 2.45 -7.47
CA HIS A 53 -0.20 2.20 -8.91
C HIS A 53 0.82 3.10 -9.61
N ARG A 54 1.11 4.29 -9.06
CA ARG A 54 2.10 5.22 -9.62
C ARG A 54 3.54 4.83 -9.31
N PHE A 55 3.80 4.10 -8.22
CA PHE A 55 5.16 3.90 -7.70
C PHE A 55 5.52 2.47 -7.31
N SER A 56 4.59 1.53 -7.47
CA SER A 56 4.76 0.14 -7.08
C SER A 56 4.09 -0.75 -8.12
N ASP A 57 4.65 -1.94 -8.33
CA ASP A 57 4.05 -3.01 -9.12
C ASP A 57 3.42 -4.10 -8.23
N ALA A 58 3.26 -3.80 -6.93
CA ALA A 58 2.68 -4.71 -5.96
C ALA A 58 1.28 -5.19 -6.37
N ASN A 59 1.06 -6.49 -6.13
CA ASN A 59 -0.17 -7.18 -6.49
C ASN A 59 -0.85 -7.78 -5.25
N LYS A 60 -2.10 -7.38 -5.02
CA LYS A 60 -2.98 -7.89 -3.97
C LYS A 60 -4.43 -7.65 -4.35
N THR A 61 -5.31 -8.56 -3.95
CA THR A 61 -6.76 -8.31 -3.90
C THR A 61 -7.13 -7.92 -2.48
N ILE A 62 -7.63 -6.71 -2.31
CA ILE A 62 -7.97 -6.12 -1.02
C ILE A 62 -9.49 -6.12 -0.85
N ARG A 63 -9.97 -6.74 0.22
CA ARG A 63 -11.38 -6.74 0.63
C ARG A 63 -11.51 -5.72 1.74
N VAL A 64 -12.19 -4.61 1.43
CA VAL A 64 -12.35 -3.48 2.32
C VAL A 64 -13.69 -3.57 3.04
N TYR A 65 -13.72 -3.26 4.33
CA TYR A 65 -14.93 -3.30 5.14
C TYR A 65 -15.06 -2.05 6.01
N TYR A 66 -16.32 -1.65 6.26
CA TYR A 66 -16.66 -0.82 7.40
C TYR A 66 -17.01 -1.72 8.60
N ALA A 67 -16.21 -1.65 9.65
CA ALA A 67 -16.32 -2.49 10.84
C ALA A 67 -16.30 -1.59 12.09
N PRO A 68 -17.45 -1.07 12.55
CA PRO A 68 -17.54 -0.09 13.64
C PRO A 68 -16.88 -0.48 14.96
N GLY A 69 -16.71 -1.79 15.21
CA GLY A 69 -16.01 -2.32 16.38
C GLY A 69 -14.48 -2.22 16.35
N VAL A 70 -13.91 -1.85 15.19
CA VAL A 70 -12.48 -1.52 15.06
C VAL A 70 -12.26 -0.10 15.58
N PRO A 71 -11.29 0.15 16.49
CA PRO A 71 -11.06 1.50 17.03
C PRO A 71 -10.62 2.52 15.97
N THR A 72 -9.78 2.12 15.02
CA THR A 72 -9.17 2.98 14.01
C THR A 72 -9.32 2.38 12.61
N ALA A 73 -8.34 1.60 12.18
CA ALA A 73 -8.37 0.70 11.04
C ALA A 73 -7.43 -0.48 11.37
N GLU A 74 -7.60 -1.59 10.65
CA GLU A 74 -6.71 -2.74 10.76
C GLU A 74 -6.70 -3.54 9.46
N ALA A 75 -5.59 -4.21 9.18
CA ALA A 75 -5.44 -5.04 8.00
C ALA A 75 -4.69 -6.35 8.28
N ASN A 76 -4.86 -7.31 7.38
CA ASN A 76 -4.20 -8.59 7.41
C ASN A 76 -3.59 -8.93 6.05
N TYR A 77 -2.51 -9.70 6.05
CA TYR A 77 -1.81 -10.11 4.83
C TYR A 77 -2.68 -10.89 3.84
N ASN A 78 -3.77 -11.52 4.33
CA ASN A 78 -4.78 -12.19 3.51
C ASN A 78 -5.62 -11.24 2.62
N GLY A 79 -5.37 -9.92 2.69
CA GLY A 79 -6.04 -8.90 1.91
C GLY A 79 -7.26 -8.26 2.60
N ASP A 80 -7.58 -8.61 3.85
CA ASP A 80 -8.60 -7.91 4.62
C ASP A 80 -8.09 -6.54 5.09
N LEU A 81 -8.90 -5.50 4.86
CA LEU A 81 -8.66 -4.14 5.32
C LEU A 81 -9.95 -3.57 5.90
N ARG A 82 -9.95 -3.15 7.16
CA ARG A 82 -11.16 -2.76 7.89
C ARG A 82 -11.00 -1.37 8.47
N PHE A 83 -11.97 -0.50 8.24
CA PHE A 83 -12.06 0.81 8.88
C PHE A 83 -13.08 0.80 10.02
N GLY A 84 -12.72 1.41 11.14
CA GLY A 84 -13.54 1.62 12.31
C GLY A 84 -14.62 2.69 12.14
N SER A 85 -15.33 2.99 13.23
CA SER A 85 -16.38 4.03 13.25
C SER A 85 -15.84 5.45 13.14
N ASN A 86 -14.60 5.71 13.57
CA ASN A 86 -14.06 7.07 13.58
C ASN A 86 -13.66 7.56 12.18
N ARG A 87 -14.38 8.58 11.68
CA ARG A 87 -14.17 9.17 10.35
C ARG A 87 -12.82 9.84 10.18
N SER A 88 -12.16 10.25 11.27
CA SER A 88 -10.81 10.82 11.17
C SER A 88 -9.81 9.84 10.59
N TYR A 89 -10.06 8.52 10.65
CA TYR A 89 -9.20 7.49 10.06
C TYR A 89 -9.62 7.08 8.64
N MET A 90 -10.74 7.54 8.10
CA MET A 90 -11.17 7.20 6.74
C MET A 90 -10.57 8.17 5.72
N ASN A 91 -9.24 8.17 5.65
CA ASN A 91 -8.46 9.06 4.79
C ASN A 91 -7.32 8.30 4.09
N GLU A 92 -6.71 8.95 3.09
CA GLU A 92 -5.67 8.36 2.25
C GLU A 92 -4.49 7.82 3.06
N ARG A 93 -4.02 8.57 4.05
CA ARG A 93 -2.88 8.20 4.89
C ARG A 93 -3.11 6.90 5.64
N THR A 94 -4.27 6.75 6.30
CA THR A 94 -4.64 5.47 6.94
C THR A 94 -4.74 4.37 5.91
N ALA A 95 -5.41 4.61 4.78
CA ALA A 95 -5.60 3.59 3.75
C ALA A 95 -4.25 3.08 3.22
N MET A 96 -3.29 3.98 2.99
CA MET A 96 -1.93 3.60 2.55
C MET A 96 -1.19 2.77 3.60
N HIS A 97 -1.27 3.17 4.86
CA HIS A 97 -0.70 2.44 5.99
C HIS A 97 -1.27 1.01 6.05
N GLU A 98 -2.60 0.87 6.02
CA GLU A 98 -3.25 -0.44 6.07
C GLU A 98 -2.99 -1.29 4.81
N ILE A 99 -2.89 -0.68 3.62
CA ILE A 99 -2.46 -1.39 2.41
C ILE A 99 -1.07 -2.00 2.63
N SER A 100 -0.14 -1.29 3.27
CA SER A 100 1.21 -1.83 3.54
C SER A 100 1.17 -3.09 4.42
N HIS A 101 0.24 -3.16 5.38
CA HIS A 101 0.00 -4.38 6.16
C HIS A 101 -0.52 -5.53 5.29
N THR A 102 -1.43 -5.27 4.34
CA THR A 102 -1.87 -6.31 3.39
C THR A 102 -0.73 -6.83 2.52
N LEU A 103 0.34 -6.03 2.35
CA LEU A 103 1.52 -6.34 1.56
C LEU A 103 2.64 -7.02 2.37
N GLY A 104 2.56 -7.01 3.70
CA GLY A 104 3.42 -7.83 4.55
C GLY A 104 4.03 -7.10 5.76
N VAL A 105 3.98 -5.77 5.78
CA VAL A 105 4.46 -4.97 6.91
C VAL A 105 3.80 -5.47 8.20
N GLY A 106 4.59 -5.92 9.16
CA GLY A 106 4.10 -6.44 10.46
C GLY A 106 3.30 -7.74 10.41
N GLN A 107 3.07 -8.32 9.23
CA GLN A 107 2.19 -9.50 9.06
C GLN A 107 2.94 -10.75 8.61
N THR A 108 4.17 -10.63 8.09
CA THR A 108 4.96 -11.77 7.58
C THR A 108 6.20 -12.05 8.44
N ALA A 109 6.64 -13.31 8.45
CA ALA A 109 7.92 -13.69 9.03
C ALA A 109 9.09 -13.01 8.31
N ALA A 110 8.98 -12.82 6.99
CA ALA A 110 9.98 -12.15 6.17
C ALA A 110 10.19 -10.70 6.62
N PHE A 111 9.12 -9.93 6.83
CA PHE A 111 9.22 -8.59 7.42
C PHE A 111 9.97 -8.61 8.76
N ASN A 112 9.58 -9.50 9.68
CA ASN A 112 10.21 -9.59 11.00
C ASN A 112 11.70 -9.95 10.91
N THR A 113 12.07 -10.89 10.05
CA THR A 113 13.46 -11.30 9.82
C THR A 113 14.28 -10.13 9.26
N LYS A 114 13.76 -9.44 8.24
CA LYS A 114 14.42 -8.26 7.64
C LYS A 114 14.60 -7.13 8.63
N CYS A 115 13.58 -6.86 9.43
CA CYS A 115 13.65 -5.87 10.51
C CYS A 115 14.69 -6.24 11.57
N ALA A 116 14.76 -7.50 11.99
CA ALA A 116 15.71 -7.95 13.00
C ALA A 116 17.17 -7.90 12.49
N ALA A 117 17.40 -8.23 11.22
CA ALA A 117 18.72 -8.21 10.61
C ALA A 117 19.15 -6.82 10.13
N GLY A 118 18.19 -5.93 9.82
CA GLY A 118 18.46 -4.62 9.21
C GLY A 118 18.97 -4.72 7.77
N ASP A 119 18.78 -5.86 7.10
CA ASP A 119 19.34 -6.21 5.79
C ASP A 119 18.40 -5.82 4.62
N TRP A 120 18.02 -4.55 4.61
CA TRP A 120 17.25 -3.92 3.55
C TRP A 120 18.16 -3.49 2.40
N ARG A 121 18.38 -4.38 1.43
CA ARG A 121 19.36 -4.19 0.34
C ARG A 121 18.99 -3.06 -0.61
N THR A 122 17.71 -2.80 -0.79
CA THR A 122 17.15 -1.80 -1.70
C THR A 122 16.47 -0.68 -0.91
N ALA A 123 15.70 -1.02 0.12
CA ALA A 123 14.95 -0.02 0.89
C ALA A 123 15.85 0.92 1.70
N LEU A 124 16.94 0.42 2.31
CA LEU A 124 17.84 1.27 3.11
C LEU A 124 18.66 2.26 2.27
N PRO A 125 19.27 1.87 1.13
CA PRO A 125 19.89 2.85 0.22
C PRO A 125 18.90 3.89 -0.29
N LEU A 126 17.66 3.47 -0.61
CA LEU A 126 16.61 4.39 -1.04
C LEU A 126 16.30 5.43 0.04
N LEU A 127 16.08 4.99 1.28
CA LEU A 127 15.87 5.90 2.41
C LEU A 127 17.05 6.88 2.58
N ARG A 128 18.28 6.38 2.51
CA ARG A 128 19.49 7.21 2.66
C ARG A 128 19.67 8.23 1.53
N SER A 129 19.14 7.95 0.35
CA SER A 129 19.13 8.92 -0.75
C SER A 129 18.25 10.15 -0.45
N TRP A 130 17.30 10.02 0.48
CA TRP A 130 16.40 11.09 0.90
C TRP A 130 16.85 11.80 2.17
N ASP A 131 17.27 11.00 3.17
CA ASP A 131 17.44 11.47 4.54
C ASP A 131 18.91 11.47 5.00
N GLY A 132 19.83 11.14 4.08
CA GLY A 132 21.26 11.11 4.32
C GLY A 132 21.78 9.76 4.81
N GLN A 133 23.10 9.62 4.78
CA GLN A 133 23.80 8.33 4.97
C GLN A 133 23.58 7.69 6.35
N SER A 134 23.25 8.49 7.37
CA SER A 134 22.99 8.02 8.74
C SER A 134 21.58 7.44 8.93
N ALA A 135 20.68 7.61 7.96
CA ALA A 135 19.31 7.12 8.06
C ALA A 135 19.25 5.60 8.23
N LYS A 136 18.24 5.16 8.98
CA LYS A 136 17.96 3.76 9.32
C LYS A 136 16.47 3.49 9.19
N ILE A 137 16.14 2.31 8.67
CA ILE A 137 14.79 1.75 8.79
C ILE A 137 14.71 1.09 10.16
N ASN A 138 13.75 1.51 10.96
CA ASN A 138 13.44 0.92 12.25
C ASN A 138 12.10 0.19 12.15
N CYS A 139 11.93 -0.84 12.96
CA CYS A 139 10.67 -1.57 13.04
C CYS A 139 10.29 -1.83 14.50
N GLY A 140 8.99 -1.95 14.76
CA GLY A 140 8.47 -2.25 16.09
C GLY A 140 6.95 -2.29 16.12
N GLY A 141 6.40 -3.21 16.92
CA GLY A 141 4.95 -3.35 17.12
C GLY A 141 4.15 -3.60 15.84
N GLY A 142 4.76 -4.25 14.83
CA GLY A 142 4.14 -4.47 13.51
C GLY A 142 4.34 -3.33 12.51
N HIS A 143 5.02 -2.25 12.88
CA HIS A 143 5.21 -1.07 12.03
C HIS A 143 6.67 -0.86 11.65
N PHE A 144 6.92 0.06 10.73
CA PHE A 144 8.24 0.60 10.43
C PHE A 144 8.24 2.14 10.44
N TRP A 145 9.43 2.72 10.57
CA TRP A 145 9.66 4.16 10.40
C TRP A 145 11.10 4.42 9.96
N PRO A 146 11.37 5.53 9.25
CA PRO A 146 10.45 6.59 8.85
C PRO A 146 9.51 6.19 7.69
N TYR A 147 8.52 7.04 7.39
CA TYR A 147 7.56 6.90 6.29
C TYR A 147 6.61 5.70 6.41
N GLY A 148 6.41 5.15 7.61
CA GLY A 148 5.37 4.13 7.86
C GLY A 148 3.95 4.69 7.88
N LEU A 149 3.81 6.02 7.96
CA LEU A 149 2.52 6.73 8.04
C LEU A 149 1.65 6.28 9.23
N ASN A 150 2.30 6.00 10.36
CA ASN A 150 1.71 5.52 11.60
C ASN A 150 0.88 6.61 12.30
N TYR A 151 1.25 7.88 12.11
CA TYR A 151 0.58 9.04 12.71
C TYR A 151 0.22 10.12 11.69
N ASP A 152 -0.81 10.91 12.01
CA ASP A 152 -1.25 12.07 11.21
C ASP A 152 -0.12 13.06 10.94
N THR A 153 0.78 13.25 11.91
CA THR A 153 1.94 14.14 11.79
C THR A 153 2.98 13.67 10.78
N GLU A 154 2.91 12.42 10.32
CA GLU A 154 3.79 11.91 9.27
C GLU A 154 3.26 12.20 7.86
N TRP A 155 2.04 12.74 7.73
CA TRP A 155 1.44 13.02 6.43
C TRP A 155 2.05 14.24 5.74
N SER A 156 2.45 14.03 4.49
CA SER A 156 2.61 15.06 3.46
C SER A 156 2.59 14.36 2.10
N GLU A 157 2.36 15.09 1.01
CA GLU A 157 2.43 14.50 -0.35
C GLU A 157 3.78 13.81 -0.61
N THR A 158 4.87 14.43 -0.16
CA THR A 158 6.21 13.85 -0.26
C THR A 158 6.34 12.56 0.55
N ASN A 159 5.84 12.55 1.79
CA ASN A 159 5.93 11.37 2.65
C ASN A 159 5.02 10.23 2.16
N ALA A 160 3.87 10.56 1.56
CA ALA A 160 3.01 9.59 0.91
C ALA A 160 3.72 8.93 -0.30
N ASP A 161 4.36 9.73 -1.16
CA ASP A 161 5.14 9.19 -2.28
C ASP A 161 6.33 8.34 -1.79
N ARG A 162 7.01 8.77 -0.72
CA ARG A 162 8.12 8.03 -0.11
C ARG A 162 7.66 6.72 0.55
N HIS A 163 6.49 6.71 1.19
CA HIS A 163 5.91 5.52 1.78
C HIS A 163 5.77 4.40 0.73
N VAL A 164 5.09 4.68 -0.39
CA VAL A 164 4.88 3.66 -1.43
C VAL A 164 6.21 3.16 -1.99
N LYS A 165 7.13 4.07 -2.32
CA LYS A 165 8.44 3.70 -2.87
C LYS A 165 9.27 2.87 -1.89
N LEU A 166 9.16 3.16 -0.59
CA LEU A 166 9.89 2.43 0.44
C LEU A 166 9.28 1.05 0.69
N VAL A 167 7.95 0.94 0.71
CA VAL A 167 7.23 -0.35 0.77
C VAL A 167 7.56 -1.21 -0.45
N GLU A 168 7.59 -0.62 -1.65
CA GLU A 168 8.02 -1.30 -2.89
C GLU A 168 9.46 -1.83 -2.77
N ALA A 169 10.38 -1.00 -2.30
CA ALA A 169 11.76 -1.45 -2.10
C ALA A 169 11.89 -2.55 -1.03
N MET A 170 11.02 -2.54 0.00
CA MET A 170 10.96 -3.62 0.99
C MET A 170 10.43 -4.92 0.37
N LEU A 171 9.41 -4.86 -0.49
CA LEU A 171 8.93 -6.00 -1.26
C LEU A 171 10.02 -6.56 -2.17
N THR A 172 10.76 -5.69 -2.87
CA THR A 172 11.92 -6.07 -3.69
C THR A 172 13.00 -6.79 -2.87
N ASP A 173 13.18 -6.40 -1.60
CA ASP A 173 14.12 -7.03 -0.68
C ASP A 173 13.64 -8.39 -0.13
N GLY A 174 12.41 -8.81 -0.47
CA GLY A 174 11.83 -10.10 -0.09
C GLY A 174 10.98 -10.06 1.18
N MET A 175 10.37 -8.92 1.51
CA MET A 175 9.30 -8.80 2.52
C MET A 175 8.06 -9.62 2.15
#